data_AF-A0AAW2SKE1-F1
#
_entry.id   AF-A0AAW2SKE1-F1
#
_cell.length_a   1.000
_cell.length_b   1.000
_cell.length_c   1.000
_cell.angle_alpha   90.00
_cell.angle_beta   90.00
_cell.angle_gamma   90.00
#
_symmetry.space_group_name_H-M   'P 1'
#
loop_
_entity.id
_entity.type
_entity.pdbx_description
1 polymer ?
#
loop_
_entity_poly.entity_id
_entity_poly.type
_entity_poly.pdbx_seq_one_letter_code
_entity_poly.pdbx_strand_id
1 'polypeptide(L)'
;MEEQPLVRHLVVAPDPEYYYNLMNGDYCERIMSEPLPPGMRFLPTDVELMQVYLKQKLIIGSLPHGLRKLFLDVTLYQHSPQELIGMHEQSEEDQEDWYFFTPRNRKYLNGQRPGRTTGNGYWKAIEKDTPIVEYDGEVIGFKRVSDFYEGRHLGGVKTEWKMHEYLTKEQKDHTHAGTTSMQLNKWVLCKIKRKIIDYADEHEDNYVRDKQYHEEAFQ
;
A
#
# COMPACT_ATOMS: atom_id res chain seq x y z
N MET A 1 33.16 -8.78 15.23
CA MET A 1 32.50 -7.58 14.71
C MET A 1 32.23 -7.86 13.26
N GLU A 2 31.03 -8.36 12.99
CA GLU A 2 30.58 -8.74 11.65
C GLU A 2 30.10 -7.44 11.01
N GLU A 3 30.84 -6.93 10.02
CA GLU A 3 30.41 -5.76 9.25
C GLU A 3 29.10 -6.12 8.54
N GLN A 4 28.00 -5.47 8.95
CA GLN A 4 26.76 -5.55 8.19
C GLN A 4 27.03 -5.07 6.76
N PRO A 5 26.62 -5.82 5.72
CA PRO A 5 26.82 -5.37 4.35
C PRO A 5 26.06 -4.06 4.16
N LEU A 6 26.79 -3.03 3.70
CA LEU A 6 26.21 -1.73 3.32
C LEU A 6 25.01 -1.98 2.40
N VAL A 7 23.80 -1.71 2.89
CA VAL A 7 22.58 -1.68 2.08
C VAL A 7 22.72 -0.50 1.11
N ARG A 8 23.24 -0.78 -0.08
CA ARG A 8 23.33 0.19 -1.16
C ARG A 8 21.96 0.28 -1.81
N HIS A 9 21.21 1.27 -1.36
CA HIS A 9 19.97 1.72 -1.96
C HIS A 9 20.07 1.73 -3.50
N LEU A 10 18.92 1.64 -4.18
CA LEU A 10 18.73 2.35 -5.44
C LEU A 10 18.78 3.88 -5.19
N VAL A 11 19.84 4.40 -4.57
CA VAL A 11 20.17 5.84 -4.56
C VAL A 11 21.14 6.06 -5.71
N VAL A 12 20.61 5.87 -6.90
CA VAL A 12 20.72 6.92 -7.90
C VAL A 12 19.26 7.16 -8.19
N ALA A 13 18.70 8.30 -7.78
CA ALA A 13 17.41 8.73 -8.31
C ALA A 13 17.59 8.62 -9.83
N PRO A 14 16.96 7.61 -10.47
CA PRO A 14 17.24 7.40 -11.86
C PRO A 14 16.82 8.68 -12.57
N ASP A 15 17.69 9.25 -13.39
CA ASP A 15 17.35 10.38 -14.27
C ASP A 15 15.94 10.14 -14.84
N PRO A 16 15.03 11.14 -14.90
CA PRO A 16 13.71 11.02 -15.52
C PRO A 16 13.64 10.10 -16.75
N GLU A 17 14.70 10.06 -17.56
CA GLU A 17 14.85 9.15 -18.69
C GLU A 17 14.79 7.65 -18.32
N TYR A 18 15.32 7.23 -17.18
CA TYR A 18 15.17 5.85 -16.68
C TYR A 18 13.72 5.50 -16.41
N TYR A 19 12.94 6.38 -15.76
CA TYR A 19 11.53 6.10 -15.49
C TYR A 19 10.72 6.08 -16.78
N TYR A 20 11.02 6.97 -17.71
CA TYR A 20 10.46 6.94 -19.06
C TYR A 20 10.77 5.61 -19.75
N ASN A 21 12.02 5.16 -19.72
CA ASN A 21 12.46 3.90 -20.29
C ASN A 21 11.87 2.69 -19.58
N LEU A 22 11.73 2.70 -18.25
CA LEU A 22 11.08 1.65 -17.48
C LEU A 22 9.60 1.52 -17.87
N MET A 23 8.97 2.59 -18.33
CA MET A 23 7.61 2.56 -18.86
C MET A 23 7.54 2.12 -20.34
N ASN A 24 8.68 2.03 -21.04
CA ASN A 24 8.79 1.41 -22.35
C ASN A 24 8.93 -0.13 -22.19
N GLY A 25 7.98 -0.88 -22.77
CA GLY A 25 7.84 -2.33 -22.55
C GLY A 25 9.11 -3.13 -22.75
N ASP A 26 9.84 -2.91 -23.86
CA ASP A 26 11.04 -3.68 -24.21
C ASP A 26 12.22 -3.46 -23.27
N TYR A 27 12.35 -2.25 -22.70
CA TYR A 27 13.39 -1.93 -21.73
C TYR A 27 13.05 -2.48 -20.35
N CYS A 28 11.79 -2.36 -19.94
CA CYS A 28 11.28 -2.95 -18.71
C CYS A 28 11.48 -4.46 -18.69
N GLU A 29 11.08 -5.16 -19.75
CA GLU A 29 11.25 -6.62 -19.87
C GLU A 29 12.70 -7.01 -19.65
N ARG A 30 13.63 -6.33 -20.33
CA ARG A 30 15.07 -6.62 -20.22
C ARG A 30 15.58 -6.47 -18.79
N ILE A 31 15.34 -5.32 -18.15
CA ILE A 31 15.83 -5.06 -16.79
C ILE A 31 15.17 -5.97 -15.76
N MET A 32 13.88 -6.27 -15.93
CA MET A 32 13.14 -7.11 -14.99
C MET A 32 13.30 -8.61 -15.27
N SER A 33 13.89 -9.01 -16.39
CA SER A 33 14.14 -10.43 -16.73
C SER A 33 15.40 -11.01 -16.05
N GLU A 34 16.31 -10.15 -15.61
CA GLU A 34 17.54 -10.57 -14.93
C GLU A 34 17.42 -10.35 -13.41
N PRO A 35 18.10 -11.15 -12.57
CA PRO A 35 18.23 -10.86 -11.15
C PRO A 35 18.89 -9.50 -10.94
N LEU A 36 18.42 -8.74 -9.95
CA LEU A 36 19.07 -7.47 -9.61
C LEU A 36 20.52 -7.75 -9.15
N PRO A 37 21.49 -6.87 -9.49
CA PRO A 37 22.85 -6.99 -8.99
C PRO A 37 22.88 -7.09 -7.45
N PRO A 38 23.80 -7.85 -6.85
CA PRO A 38 23.90 -7.97 -5.41
C PRO A 38 23.90 -6.61 -4.69
N GLY A 39 23.04 -6.47 -3.70
CA GLY A 39 22.84 -5.24 -2.94
C GLY A 39 21.77 -4.29 -3.48
N MET A 40 21.28 -4.49 -4.71
CA MET A 40 20.14 -3.75 -5.24
C MET A 40 18.83 -4.45 -4.95
N ARG A 41 17.82 -3.70 -4.51
CA ARG A 41 16.45 -4.18 -4.29
C ARG A 41 15.44 -3.17 -4.76
N PHE A 42 14.23 -3.63 -5.05
CA PHE A 42 13.11 -2.75 -5.32
C PHE A 42 12.67 -2.01 -4.05
N LEU A 43 13.03 -0.72 -3.94
CA LEU A 43 12.75 0.10 -2.78
C LEU A 43 12.25 1.49 -3.20
N PRO A 44 11.05 1.59 -3.80
CA PRO A 44 10.51 2.86 -4.27
C PRO A 44 10.16 3.79 -3.11
N THR A 45 10.39 5.08 -3.32
CA THR A 45 9.92 6.16 -2.44
C THR A 45 8.41 6.36 -2.57
N ASP A 46 7.82 7.05 -1.58
CA ASP A 46 6.39 7.43 -1.64
C ASP A 46 6.07 8.27 -2.90
N VAL A 47 7.00 9.12 -3.34
CA VAL A 47 6.85 9.95 -4.55
C VAL A 47 6.88 9.07 -5.81
N GLU A 48 7.80 8.11 -5.90
CA GLU A 48 7.89 7.19 -7.05
C GLU A 48 6.65 6.29 -7.14
N LEU A 49 6.19 5.73 -6.02
CA LEU A 49 4.94 4.96 -5.94
C LEU A 49 3.75 5.74 -6.53
N MET A 50 3.70 7.04 -6.26
CA MET A 50 2.67 7.95 -6.74
C MET A 50 2.84 8.32 -8.23
N GLN A 51 3.94 8.99 -8.59
CA GLN A 51 4.14 9.61 -9.90
C GLN A 51 4.48 8.61 -10.99
N VAL A 52 5.22 7.56 -10.65
CA VAL A 52 5.70 6.56 -11.64
C VAL A 52 4.66 5.46 -11.77
N TYR A 53 4.28 4.80 -10.67
CA TYR A 53 3.50 3.56 -10.75
C TYR A 53 1.98 3.81 -10.73
N LEU A 54 1.46 4.49 -9.71
CA LEU A 54 0.01 4.70 -9.57
C LEU A 54 -0.56 5.60 -10.69
N LYS A 55 0.10 6.72 -10.98
CA LYS A 55 -0.32 7.63 -12.05
C LYS A 55 -0.36 6.93 -13.42
N GLN A 56 0.67 6.13 -13.74
CA GLN A 56 0.68 5.34 -14.97
C GLN A 56 -0.46 4.33 -15.02
N LYS A 57 -0.69 3.59 -13.92
CA LYS A 57 -1.80 2.64 -13.81
C LYS A 57 -3.16 3.32 -14.03
N LEU A 58 -3.33 4.55 -13.56
CA LEU A 58 -4.57 5.31 -13.74
C LEU A 58 -4.78 5.79 -15.19
N ILE A 59 -3.71 6.25 -15.86
CA ILE A 59 -3.76 6.76 -17.23
C ILE A 59 -3.91 5.62 -18.24
N ILE A 60 -3.06 4.59 -18.14
CA ILE A 60 -2.94 3.51 -19.14
C ILE A 60 -3.81 2.30 -18.78
N GLY A 61 -4.11 2.09 -17.50
CA GLY A 61 -4.85 0.92 -17.01
C GLY A 61 -3.99 -0.30 -16.70
N SER A 62 -2.71 -0.31 -17.09
CA SER A 62 -1.77 -1.39 -16.76
C SER A 62 -0.34 -0.87 -16.67
N LEU A 63 0.53 -1.67 -16.02
CA LEU A 63 1.97 -1.49 -16.07
C LEU A 63 2.59 -2.40 -17.15
N PRO A 64 3.80 -2.05 -17.65
CA PRO A 64 4.64 -2.95 -18.43
C PRO A 64 4.74 -4.35 -17.83
N HIS A 65 4.84 -5.37 -18.69
CA HIS A 65 4.78 -6.78 -18.25
C HIS A 65 5.86 -7.10 -17.20
N GLY A 66 7.08 -6.62 -17.38
CA GLY A 66 8.18 -6.83 -16.42
C GLY A 66 7.92 -6.31 -15.00
N LEU A 67 7.03 -5.32 -14.82
CA LEU A 67 6.65 -4.80 -13.50
C LEU A 67 5.49 -5.56 -12.85
N ARG A 68 4.79 -6.44 -13.59
CA ARG A 68 3.61 -7.15 -13.07
C ARG A 68 3.96 -8.18 -11.98
N LYS A 69 5.21 -8.63 -11.93
CA LYS A 69 5.70 -9.46 -10.81
C LYS A 69 5.88 -8.68 -9.51
N LEU A 70 6.03 -7.34 -9.58
CA LEU A 70 6.16 -6.47 -8.41
C LEU A 70 4.81 -5.93 -7.95
N PHE A 71 3.89 -5.69 -8.88
CA PHE A 71 2.59 -5.09 -8.61
C PHE A 71 1.46 -5.99 -9.09
N LEU A 72 0.71 -6.56 -8.15
CA LEU A 72 -0.43 -7.43 -8.47
C LEU A 72 -1.75 -6.66 -8.45
N ASP A 73 -2.59 -6.89 -9.44
CA ASP A 73 -3.97 -6.42 -9.44
C ASP A 73 -4.83 -7.39 -8.60
N VAL A 74 -5.40 -6.93 -7.49
CA VAL A 74 -6.20 -7.76 -6.58
C VAL A 74 -7.35 -6.97 -5.97
N THR A 75 -8.46 -7.63 -5.65
CA THR A 75 -9.49 -7.03 -4.80
C THR A 75 -9.06 -7.14 -3.33
N LEU A 76 -8.10 -6.30 -2.94
CA LEU A 76 -7.29 -6.48 -1.73
C LEU A 76 -8.15 -6.72 -0.48
N TYR A 77 -9.20 -5.93 -0.31
CA TYR A 77 -10.05 -5.96 0.89
C TYR A 77 -10.88 -7.23 1.05
N GLN A 78 -10.79 -8.20 0.13
CA GLN A 78 -11.39 -9.53 0.27
C GLN A 78 -10.44 -10.57 0.89
N HIS A 79 -9.16 -10.21 1.08
CA HIS A 79 -8.11 -11.13 1.49
C HIS A 79 -7.41 -10.67 2.77
N SER A 80 -6.96 -11.63 3.56
CA SER A 80 -6.02 -11.43 4.66
C SER A 80 -4.62 -11.06 4.16
N PRO A 81 -3.78 -10.42 4.99
CA PRO A 81 -2.39 -10.15 4.64
C PRO A 81 -1.61 -11.40 4.19
N GLN A 82 -1.81 -12.54 4.87
CA GLN A 82 -1.14 -13.80 4.57
C GLN A 82 -1.55 -14.34 3.21
N GLU A 83 -2.84 -14.28 2.87
CA GLU A 83 -3.32 -14.65 1.53
C GLU A 83 -2.73 -13.72 0.47
N LEU A 84 -2.66 -12.40 0.73
CA LEU A 84 -2.12 -11.42 -0.21
C LEU A 84 -0.65 -11.67 -0.52
N ILE A 85 0.19 -11.90 0.49
CA ILE A 85 1.62 -12.17 0.25
C ILE A 85 1.82 -13.52 -0.44
N GLY A 86 0.95 -14.50 -0.18
CA GLY A 86 0.98 -15.80 -0.85
C GLY A 86 0.61 -15.75 -2.33
N MET A 87 0.07 -14.63 -2.82
CA MET A 87 -0.21 -14.42 -4.25
C MET A 87 1.03 -13.95 -5.04
N HIS A 88 2.05 -13.42 -4.35
CA HIS A 88 3.31 -13.11 -5.01
C HIS A 88 4.08 -14.41 -5.28
N GLU A 89 4.66 -14.52 -6.48
CA GLU A 89 5.62 -15.60 -6.78
C GLU A 89 6.76 -15.55 -5.77
N GLN A 90 7.33 -16.72 -5.42
CA GLN A 90 8.33 -16.89 -4.35
C GLN A 90 9.26 -15.68 -4.26
N SER A 91 8.96 -14.82 -3.29
CA SER A 91 9.72 -13.61 -3.06
C SER A 91 11.12 -13.98 -2.61
N GLU A 92 12.11 -13.15 -2.93
CA GLU A 92 13.43 -13.27 -2.33
C GLU A 92 13.32 -13.41 -0.80
N GLU A 93 14.23 -14.15 -0.18
CA GLU A 93 14.20 -14.44 1.27
C GLU A 93 14.15 -13.17 2.15
N ASP A 94 14.49 -12.00 1.59
CA ASP A 94 14.50 -10.71 2.28
C ASP A 94 13.46 -9.68 1.74
N GLN A 95 12.45 -10.11 0.96
CA GLN A 95 11.40 -9.18 0.54
C GLN A 95 10.47 -8.86 1.71
N GLU A 96 10.49 -7.60 2.15
CA GLU A 96 9.69 -7.13 3.30
C GLU A 96 8.37 -6.45 2.89
N ASP A 97 8.25 -6.10 1.60
CA ASP A 97 7.20 -5.25 1.07
C ASP A 97 6.54 -5.88 -0.17
N TRP A 98 5.20 -5.85 -0.20
CA TRP A 98 4.39 -6.38 -1.30
C TRP A 98 3.44 -5.31 -1.83
N TYR A 99 3.39 -5.15 -3.15
CA TYR A 99 2.64 -4.07 -3.79
C TYR A 99 1.45 -4.59 -4.58
N PHE A 100 0.35 -3.86 -4.45
CA PHE A 100 -0.92 -4.23 -5.04
C PHE A 100 -1.62 -3.02 -5.62
N PHE A 101 -2.28 -3.20 -6.76
CA PHE A 101 -3.33 -2.30 -7.21
C PHE A 101 -4.68 -2.89 -6.86
N THR A 102 -5.52 -2.09 -6.19
CA THR A 102 -6.87 -2.53 -5.82
C THR A 102 -7.89 -1.46 -6.14
N PRO A 103 -9.11 -1.81 -6.60
CA PRO A 103 -10.22 -0.88 -6.58
C PRO A 103 -10.61 -0.55 -5.13
N ARG A 104 -11.14 0.65 -4.90
CA ARG A 104 -11.84 0.99 -3.65
C ARG A 104 -13.33 0.99 -3.91
N ASN A 105 -14.05 0.15 -3.17
CA ASN A 105 -15.51 0.08 -3.22
C ASN A 105 -16.12 0.61 -1.93
N ARG A 106 -17.30 1.23 -2.04
CA ARG A 106 -18.11 1.71 -0.93
C ARG A 106 -18.62 0.53 -0.10
N LYS A 107 -18.65 0.71 1.23
CA LYS A 107 -19.30 -0.23 2.15
C LYS A 107 -20.82 -0.20 2.03
N TYR A 108 -21.39 0.99 1.78
CA TYR A 108 -22.82 1.22 1.68
C TYR A 108 -23.13 2.07 0.45
N LEU A 109 -24.33 1.91 -0.11
CA LEU A 109 -24.82 2.80 -1.17
C LEU A 109 -24.79 4.26 -0.65
N ASN A 110 -24.23 5.17 -1.46
CA ASN A 110 -23.99 6.59 -1.11
C ASN A 110 -22.99 6.86 0.04
N GLY A 111 -22.39 5.83 0.63
CA GLY A 111 -21.40 5.99 1.71
C GLY A 111 -19.98 6.25 1.19
N GLN A 112 -19.19 7.02 1.93
CA GLN A 112 -17.78 7.30 1.58
C GLN A 112 -16.77 6.33 2.20
N ARG A 113 -17.25 5.49 3.13
CA ARG A 113 -16.41 4.53 3.85
C ARG A 113 -16.15 3.30 2.96
N PRO A 114 -14.89 2.95 2.68
CA PRO A 114 -14.58 1.71 1.99
C PRO A 114 -14.89 0.50 2.87
N GLY A 115 -15.27 -0.63 2.25
CA GLY A 115 -15.37 -1.91 2.94
C GLY A 115 -13.98 -2.41 3.30
N ARG A 116 -13.65 -2.51 4.59
CA ARG A 116 -12.33 -2.92 5.10
C ARG A 116 -12.33 -4.23 5.89
N THR A 117 -13.45 -4.95 5.85
CA THR A 117 -13.60 -6.26 6.48
C THR A 117 -13.19 -7.32 5.47
N THR A 118 -12.26 -8.17 5.87
CA THR A 118 -11.76 -9.34 5.14
C THR A 118 -12.39 -10.61 5.76
N GLY A 119 -12.17 -11.78 5.17
CA GLY A 119 -12.77 -13.03 5.66
C GLY A 119 -12.47 -13.34 7.14
N ASN A 120 -11.23 -13.17 7.58
CA ASN A 120 -10.77 -13.49 8.94
C ASN A 120 -10.41 -12.27 9.80
N GLY A 121 -10.53 -11.04 9.31
CA GLY A 121 -10.08 -9.86 10.03
C GLY A 121 -10.48 -8.53 9.40
N TYR A 122 -9.87 -7.42 9.82
CA TYR A 122 -10.17 -6.10 9.28
C TYR A 122 -8.98 -5.14 9.32
N TRP A 123 -8.94 -4.21 8.36
CA TRP A 123 -7.97 -3.12 8.32
C TRP A 123 -8.48 -1.89 9.08
N LYS A 124 -7.74 -1.45 10.09
CA LYS A 124 -8.03 -0.26 10.91
C LYS A 124 -7.01 0.84 10.60
N ALA A 125 -7.49 2.02 10.22
CA ALA A 125 -6.61 3.19 10.06
C ALA A 125 -6.06 3.61 11.42
N ILE A 126 -4.78 3.98 11.45
CA ILE A 126 -4.06 4.34 12.69
C ILE A 126 -4.04 5.85 12.86
N GLU A 127 -3.83 6.56 11.76
CA GLU A 127 -3.61 7.98 11.75
C GLU A 127 -4.36 8.66 10.60
N LYS A 128 -4.36 9.99 10.62
CA LYS A 128 -4.84 10.80 9.50
C LYS A 128 -3.94 10.60 8.30
N ASP A 129 -4.52 10.70 7.11
CA ASP A 129 -3.78 10.62 5.85
C ASP A 129 -2.63 11.65 5.82
N THR A 130 -1.40 11.19 5.56
CA THR A 130 -0.21 12.02 5.41
C THR A 130 -0.11 12.53 3.98
N PRO A 131 0.12 13.84 3.73
CA PRO A 131 0.37 14.34 2.39
C PRO A 131 1.71 13.81 1.85
N ILE A 132 1.75 13.48 0.57
CA ILE A 132 2.97 13.16 -0.17
C ILE A 132 3.30 14.39 -1.00
N VAL A 133 4.50 14.92 -0.80
CA VAL A 133 4.95 16.21 -1.33
C VAL A 133 6.14 15.98 -2.26
N GLU A 134 6.11 16.60 -3.44
CA GLU A 134 7.21 16.60 -4.39
C GLU A 134 8.31 17.60 -3.98
N TYR A 135 9.45 17.59 -4.68
CA TYR A 135 10.61 18.45 -4.36
C TYR A 135 10.28 19.94 -4.42
N ASP A 136 9.36 20.34 -5.29
CA ASP A 136 8.90 21.73 -5.45
C ASP A 136 7.87 22.17 -4.39
N GLY A 137 7.47 21.27 -3.49
CA GLY A 137 6.49 21.53 -2.46
C GLY A 137 5.03 21.23 -2.86
N GLU A 138 4.78 20.73 -4.07
CA GLU A 138 3.42 20.36 -4.48
C GLU A 138 2.94 19.07 -3.77
N VAL A 139 1.72 19.11 -3.22
CA VAL A 139 1.05 17.90 -2.73
C VAL A 139 0.51 17.11 -3.91
N ILE A 140 1.10 15.94 -4.17
CA ILE A 140 0.76 15.07 -5.30
C ILE A 140 -0.21 13.94 -4.91
N GLY A 141 -0.36 13.70 -3.61
CA GLY A 141 -1.25 12.66 -3.10
C GLY A 141 -1.18 12.48 -1.60
N PHE A 142 -1.72 11.35 -1.15
CA PHE A 142 -1.87 11.04 0.26
C PHE A 142 -1.58 9.57 0.53
N LYS A 143 -0.89 9.32 1.65
CA LYS A 143 -0.65 8.01 2.23
C LYS A 143 -1.54 7.81 3.44
N ARG A 144 -2.24 6.69 3.51
CA ARG A 144 -2.99 6.25 4.69
C ARG A 144 -2.38 5.00 5.26
N VAL A 145 -2.08 5.02 6.55
CA VAL A 145 -1.52 3.85 7.25
C VAL A 145 -2.63 3.11 8.01
N SER A 146 -2.68 1.80 7.85
CA SER A 146 -3.60 0.91 8.55
C SER A 146 -2.88 -0.31 9.14
N ASP A 147 -3.34 -0.78 10.28
CA ASP A 147 -2.95 -2.07 10.87
C ASP A 147 -4.04 -3.11 10.61
N PHE A 148 -3.65 -4.37 10.47
CA PHE A 148 -4.59 -5.48 10.37
C PHE A 148 -4.88 -6.08 11.74
N TYR A 149 -6.16 -6.35 12.00
CA TYR A 149 -6.63 -7.06 13.18
C TYR A 149 -7.27 -8.37 12.75
N GLU A 150 -6.83 -9.48 13.32
CA GLU A 150 -7.42 -10.79 13.09
C GLU A 150 -8.58 -11.04 14.07
N GLY A 151 -9.68 -11.60 13.58
CA GLY A 151 -10.91 -11.85 14.32
C GLY A 151 -12.05 -10.87 13.99
N ARG A 152 -13.15 -10.99 14.74
CA ARG A 152 -14.33 -10.15 14.53
C ARG A 152 -14.08 -8.73 15.01
N HIS A 153 -14.76 -7.77 14.37
CA HIS A 153 -14.80 -6.38 14.83
C HIS A 153 -15.24 -6.33 16.31
N LEU A 154 -14.58 -5.50 17.13
CA LEU A 154 -14.72 -5.46 18.60
C LEU A 154 -14.23 -6.70 19.35
N GLY A 155 -13.37 -7.52 18.76
CA GLY A 155 -12.65 -8.59 19.48
C GLY A 155 -11.36 -8.99 18.77
N GLY A 156 -10.95 -8.21 17.77
CA GLY A 156 -9.81 -8.52 16.94
C GLY A 156 -8.50 -8.28 17.68
N VAL A 157 -7.53 -9.14 17.41
CA VAL A 157 -6.16 -9.01 17.91
C VAL A 157 -5.33 -8.31 16.84
N LYS A 158 -4.62 -7.25 17.22
CA LYS A 158 -3.70 -6.55 16.31
C LYS A 158 -2.61 -7.52 15.86
N THR A 159 -2.28 -7.49 14.59
CA THR A 159 -1.22 -8.31 14.00
C THR A 159 -0.02 -7.44 13.64
N GLU A 160 1.10 -8.07 13.30
CA GLU A 160 2.28 -7.45 12.67
C GLU A 160 2.04 -6.78 11.31
N TRP A 161 0.88 -6.98 10.69
CA TRP A 161 0.65 -6.54 9.31
C TRP A 161 0.24 -5.07 9.22
N LYS A 162 0.96 -4.36 8.36
CA LYS A 162 0.73 -2.94 8.05
C LYS A 162 0.42 -2.77 6.57
N MET A 163 -0.48 -1.84 6.29
CA MET A 163 -0.77 -1.36 4.95
C MET A 163 -0.50 0.13 4.86
N HIS A 164 0.18 0.54 3.79
CA HIS A 164 0.17 1.91 3.30
C HIS A 164 -0.68 1.96 2.03
N GLU A 165 -1.81 2.68 2.07
CA GLU A 165 -2.68 2.95 0.94
C GLU A 165 -2.36 4.32 0.36
N TYR A 166 -2.11 4.38 -0.95
CA TYR A 166 -1.69 5.57 -1.69
C TYR A 166 -2.81 6.01 -2.64
N LEU A 167 -3.16 7.30 -2.60
CA LEU A 167 -4.15 7.94 -3.47
C LEU A 167 -3.62 9.24 -4.04
N THR A 168 -3.97 9.56 -5.28
CA THR A 168 -3.66 10.88 -5.85
C THR A 168 -4.53 11.96 -5.22
N LYS A 169 -4.09 13.21 -5.33
CA LYS A 169 -4.85 14.38 -4.86
C LYS A 169 -6.22 14.43 -5.52
N GLU A 170 -6.28 14.25 -6.84
CA GLU A 170 -7.53 14.26 -7.62
C GLU A 170 -8.47 13.15 -7.15
N GLN A 171 -7.94 11.94 -6.91
CA GLN A 171 -8.74 10.82 -6.42
C GLN A 171 -9.37 11.10 -5.07
N LYS A 172 -8.65 11.77 -4.16
CA LYS A 172 -9.18 12.12 -2.84
C LYS A 172 -10.29 13.16 -2.95
N ASP A 173 -10.08 14.19 -3.76
CA ASP A 173 -11.05 15.26 -3.97
C ASP A 173 -12.34 14.73 -4.64
N HIS A 174 -12.20 13.83 -5.62
CA HIS A 174 -13.34 13.25 -6.34
C HIS A 174 -14.17 12.24 -5.54
N THR A 175 -13.63 11.63 -4.48
CA THR A 175 -14.43 10.71 -3.66
C THR A 175 -15.68 11.39 -3.08
N HIS A 176 -15.65 12.71 -2.87
CA HIS A 176 -16.75 13.50 -2.32
C HIS A 176 -17.85 13.87 -3.33
N ALA A 177 -17.64 13.65 -4.63
CA ALA A 177 -18.68 13.92 -5.63
C ALA A 177 -19.80 12.88 -5.51
N GLY A 178 -21.05 13.33 -5.37
CA GLY A 178 -22.25 12.52 -5.11
C GLY A 178 -22.67 11.54 -6.21
N THR A 179 -21.75 10.67 -6.66
CA THR A 179 -22.03 9.56 -7.57
C THR A 179 -22.82 8.46 -6.87
N THR A 180 -23.77 7.84 -7.58
CA THR A 180 -24.51 6.64 -7.15
C THR A 180 -23.70 5.34 -7.34
N SER A 181 -22.52 5.42 -7.94
CA SER A 181 -21.63 4.28 -8.12
C SER A 181 -21.13 3.72 -6.79
N MET A 182 -21.03 2.39 -6.69
CA MET A 182 -20.40 1.70 -5.58
C MET A 182 -18.87 1.76 -5.62
N GLN A 183 -18.27 2.19 -6.73
CA GLN A 183 -16.82 2.35 -6.84
C GLN A 183 -16.40 3.77 -6.42
N LEU A 184 -15.50 3.87 -5.43
CA LEU A 184 -14.88 5.12 -5.00
C LEU A 184 -13.70 5.49 -5.89
N ASN A 185 -12.81 4.53 -6.13
CA ASN A 185 -11.62 4.72 -6.96
C ASN A 185 -11.39 3.48 -7.81
N LYS A 186 -11.10 3.68 -9.10
CA LYS A 186 -10.80 2.58 -10.03
C LYS A 186 -9.57 1.79 -9.59
N TRP A 187 -8.50 2.49 -9.18
CA TRP A 187 -7.27 1.91 -8.68
C TRP A 187 -6.70 2.77 -7.55
N VAL A 188 -6.24 2.14 -6.47
CA VAL A 188 -5.29 2.70 -5.51
C VAL A 188 -4.10 1.76 -5.43
N LEU A 189 -2.96 2.26 -4.97
CA LEU A 189 -1.77 1.44 -4.74
C LEU A 189 -1.67 1.13 -3.25
N CYS A 190 -1.50 -0.13 -2.91
CA CYS A 190 -1.32 -0.59 -1.54
C CYS A 190 0.03 -1.27 -1.40
N LYS A 191 0.77 -0.90 -0.37
CA LYS A 191 1.98 -1.56 0.10
C LYS A 191 1.66 -2.31 1.39
N ILE A 192 1.73 -3.64 1.36
CA ILE A 192 1.64 -4.50 2.55
C ILE A 192 3.05 -4.77 3.05
N LYS A 193 3.24 -4.71 4.36
CA LYS A 193 4.52 -5.06 4.99
C LYS A 193 4.32 -5.67 6.35
N ARG A 194 5.31 -6.45 6.78
CA ARG A 194 5.34 -7.08 8.10
C ARG A 194 6.22 -6.25 9.03
N LYS A 195 5.67 -5.77 10.15
CA LYS A 195 6.47 -5.16 11.21
C LYS A 195 7.00 -6.24 12.16
N ILE A 196 8.18 -6.01 12.71
CA ILE A 196 8.57 -6.67 13.96
C ILE A 196 7.76 -5.96 15.06
N ILE A 197 6.99 -6.72 15.85
CA ILE A 197 6.17 -6.16 16.92
C ILE A 197 7.10 -5.79 18.07
N ASP A 198 7.27 -4.49 18.33
CA ASP A 198 7.90 -4.01 19.55
C ASP A 198 6.85 -3.99 20.68
N TYR A 199 7.18 -4.58 21.84
CA TYR A 199 6.29 -4.69 23.01
C TYR A 199 5.71 -3.36 23.53
N ALA A 200 6.26 -2.21 23.10
CA ALA A 200 5.73 -0.90 23.45
C ALA A 200 4.42 -0.54 22.71
N ASP A 201 4.22 -1.03 21.48
CA ASP A 201 3.02 -0.75 20.68
C ASP A 201 1.76 -1.37 21.34
N GLU A 202 1.88 -2.52 22.02
CA GLU A 202 0.77 -3.23 22.67
C GLU A 202 0.09 -2.41 23.78
N HIS A 203 0.85 -1.60 24.52
CA HIS A 203 0.32 -0.81 25.64
C HIS A 203 -0.54 0.38 25.17
N GLU A 204 -0.15 1.03 24.07
CA GLU A 204 -0.92 2.13 23.49
C GLU A 204 -2.23 1.61 22.87
N ASP A 205 -2.19 0.43 22.24
CA ASP A 205 -3.36 -0.20 21.63
C ASP A 205 -4.41 -0.64 22.64
N ASN A 206 -4.00 -1.17 23.79
CA ASN A 206 -4.93 -1.54 24.87
C ASN A 206 -5.66 -0.31 25.43
N TYR A 207 -4.94 0.81 25.58
CA TYR A 207 -5.53 2.06 26.02
C TYR A 207 -6.55 2.63 25.02
N VAL A 208 -6.25 2.60 23.71
CA VAL A 208 -7.18 3.05 22.65
C VAL A 208 -8.40 2.14 22.56
N ARG A 209 -8.21 0.82 22.71
CA ARG A 209 -9.28 -0.18 22.72
C ARG A 209 -10.29 0.11 23.84
N ASP A 210 -9.81 0.31 25.06
CA ASP A 210 -10.66 0.56 26.23
C ASP A 210 -11.45 1.87 26.09
N LYS A 211 -10.83 2.92 25.53
CA LYS A 211 -11.54 4.18 25.21
C LYS A 211 -12.65 3.98 24.18
N GLN A 212 -12.40 3.21 23.12
CA GLN A 212 -13.39 3.00 22.07
C GLN A 212 -14.59 2.18 22.55
N TYR A 213 -14.37 1.14 23.37
CA TYR A 213 -15.49 0.43 24.03
C TYR A 213 -16.30 1.33 24.93
N HIS A 214 -15.64 2.25 25.65
CA HIS A 214 -16.32 3.20 26.51
C HIS A 214 -17.21 4.15 25.68
N GLU A 215 -16.69 4.74 24.60
CA GLU A 215 -17.47 5.67 23.76
C GLU A 215 -18.65 4.99 23.04
N GLU A 216 -18.51 3.75 22.60
CA GLU A 216 -19.60 2.99 21.94
C GLU A 216 -20.66 2.46 22.93
N ALA A 217 -20.34 2.31 24.21
CA ALA A 217 -21.27 1.82 25.24
C ALA A 217 -22.23 2.90 25.79
N PHE A 218 -21.98 4.18 25.49
CA PHE A 218 -22.77 5.32 25.96
C PHE A 218 -23.44 6.14 24.84
N GLN A 219 -23.59 5.54 23.65
CA GLN A 219 -24.46 6.03 22.57
C GLN A 219 -25.68 5.11 22.39
#